data_AF-A0A534P0F9-F1
#
_entry.id   AF-A0A534P0F9-F1
#
_cell.length_a   1.000
_cell.length_b   1.000
_cell.length_c   1.000
_cell.angle_alpha   90.00
_cell.angle_beta   90.00
_cell.angle_gamma   90.00
#
_symmetry.space_group_name_H-M   'P 1'
#
loop_
_entity.id
_entity.type
_entity.pdbx_description
1 polymer ?
#
loop_
_entity_poly.entity_id
_entity_poly.type
_entity_poly.pdbx_seq_one_letter_code
_entity_poly.pdbx_strand_id
1 'polypeptide(L)'
;MSYCIQVHPEAGILLRTLAPYAVLRLGRALADLADTIGTASEGGVHDLRIDDCVVRFVVDHARRMLEVIHVEQREPLADPMYGLGSSR
;
A
#
# COMPACT_ATOMS: atom_id res chain seq x y z
N MET A 1 9.70 -19.23 0.12
CA MET A 1 8.74 -19.58 -0.96
C MET A 1 8.00 -18.29 -1.25
N SER A 2 8.06 -17.77 -2.48
CA SER A 2 7.52 -16.44 -2.81
C SER A 2 6.08 -16.53 -3.35
N TYR A 3 5.26 -15.53 -3.05
CA TYR A 3 3.89 -15.36 -3.56
C TYR A 3 3.90 -14.54 -4.85
N CYS A 4 3.04 -14.89 -5.81
CA CYS A 4 2.78 -14.02 -6.96
C CYS A 4 2.02 -12.77 -6.50
N ILE A 5 2.35 -11.60 -7.03
CA ILE A 5 1.66 -10.35 -6.72
C ILE A 5 0.72 -10.02 -7.87
N GLN A 6 -0.57 -9.90 -7.58
CA GLN A 6 -1.60 -9.46 -8.51
C GLN A 6 -2.19 -8.14 -8.04
N VAL A 7 -2.27 -7.17 -8.94
CA VAL A 7 -2.86 -5.85 -8.65
C VAL A 7 -4.21 -5.75 -9.32
N HIS A 8 -5.25 -5.45 -8.55
CA HIS A 8 -6.59 -5.22 -9.10
C HIS A 8 -6.57 -3.98 -10.02
N PRO A 9 -7.38 -3.96 -11.09
CA PRO A 9 -7.38 -2.85 -12.06
C PRO A 9 -7.56 -1.48 -11.42
N GLU A 10 -8.46 -1.38 -10.44
CA GLU A 10 -8.77 -0.15 -9.70
C GLU A 10 -7.57 0.35 -8.91
N ALA A 11 -6.88 -0.56 -8.21
CA ALA A 11 -5.63 -0.24 -7.51
C ALA A 11 -4.51 0.15 -8.49
N GLY A 12 -4.45 -0.51 -9.65
CA GLY A 12 -3.48 -0.20 -10.71
C GLY A 12 -3.66 1.20 -11.31
N ILE A 13 -4.89 1.69 -11.41
CA ILE A 13 -5.17 3.07 -11.84
C ILE A 13 -4.59 4.07 -10.83
N LEU A 14 -4.80 3.85 -9.54
CA LEU A 14 -4.28 4.72 -8.49
C LEU A 14 -2.75 4.65 -8.37
N LEU A 15 -2.13 3.48 -8.54
CA LEU A 15 -0.66 3.37 -8.57
C LEU A 15 -0.03 4.26 -9.65
N ARG A 16 -0.73 4.47 -10.79
CA ARG A 16 -0.24 5.33 -11.87
C ARG A 16 -0.31 6.82 -11.56
N THR A 17 -1.12 7.23 -10.58
CA THR A 17 -1.20 8.63 -10.14
C THR A 17 -0.17 8.96 -9.06
N LEU A 18 0.44 7.95 -8.44
CA LEU A 18 1.49 8.14 -7.45
C LEU A 18 2.79 8.63 -8.10
N ALA A 19 3.61 9.31 -7.30
CA ALA A 19 4.96 9.65 -7.73
C ALA A 19 5.81 8.38 -7.97
N PRO A 20 6.73 8.37 -8.96
CA PRO A 20 7.50 7.19 -9.32
C PRO A 20 8.27 6.55 -8.15
N TYR A 21 8.79 7.37 -7.22
CA TYR A 21 9.50 6.88 -6.05
C TYR A 21 8.58 6.11 -5.08
N ALA A 22 7.32 6.55 -4.95
CA ALA A 22 6.35 5.88 -4.10
C ALA A 22 5.99 4.51 -4.67
N VAL A 23 5.79 4.42 -5.99
CA VAL A 23 5.54 3.14 -6.69
C VAL A 23 6.70 2.16 -6.49
N LEU A 24 7.95 2.63 -6.58
CA LEU A 24 9.13 1.77 -6.36
C LEU A 24 9.21 1.25 -4.92
N ARG A 25 8.96 2.12 -3.92
CA ARG A 25 8.91 1.71 -2.51
C ARG A 25 7.79 0.71 -2.24
N LEU A 26 6.62 0.95 -2.81
CA LEU A 26 5.47 0.05 -2.75
C LEU A 26 5.80 -1.32 -3.34
N GLY A 27 6.37 -1.34 -4.55
CA GLY A 27 6.78 -2.58 -5.20
C GLY A 27 7.81 -3.35 -4.39
N ARG A 28 8.78 -2.65 -3.77
CA ARG A 28 9.78 -3.29 -2.92
C ARG A 28 9.17 -3.90 -1.65
N ALA A 29 8.35 -3.13 -0.94
CA ALA A 29 7.70 -3.60 0.28
C ALA A 29 6.77 -4.79 0.03
N LEU A 30 6.03 -4.79 -1.09
CA LEU A 30 5.19 -5.92 -1.50
C LEU A 30 6.01 -7.15 -1.86
N ALA A 31 7.16 -7.00 -2.51
CA ALA A 31 8.06 -8.11 -2.81
C ALA A 31 8.66 -8.71 -1.53
N ASP A 32 9.16 -7.87 -0.63
CA ASP A 32 9.69 -8.32 0.67
C ASP A 32 8.57 -9.02 1.49
N LEU A 33 7.34 -8.54 1.41
CA LEU A 33 6.18 -9.18 2.04
C LEU A 33 5.84 -10.53 1.38
N ALA A 34 5.83 -10.61 0.05
CA ALA A 34 5.61 -11.86 -0.69
C ALA A 34 6.66 -12.94 -0.37
N ASP A 35 7.87 -12.56 0.02
CA ASP A 35 8.92 -13.50 0.44
C ASP A 35 8.82 -13.90 1.92
N THR A 36 8.23 -13.04 2.76
CA THR A 36 8.15 -13.24 4.22
C THR A 36 6.80 -13.80 4.69
N ILE A 37 5.75 -13.76 3.87
CA ILE A 37 4.44 -14.36 4.19
C ILE A 37 4.61 -15.85 4.51
N GLY A 38 4.51 -16.17 5.79
CA GLY A 38 4.37 -17.53 6.28
C GLY A 38 2.95 -18.05 6.09
N THR A 39 2.78 -19.37 6.16
CA THR A 39 1.46 -20.04 6.13
C THR A 39 0.56 -19.73 7.32
N ALA A 40 1.04 -18.91 8.27
CA ALA A 40 0.34 -18.49 9.48
C ALA A 40 -0.40 -17.15 9.31
N SER A 41 -0.27 -16.47 8.17
CA SER A 41 -1.11 -15.31 7.89
C SER A 41 -2.56 -15.80 7.77
N GLU A 42 -3.43 -15.39 8.69
CA GLU A 42 -4.84 -15.77 8.58
C GLU A 42 -5.40 -15.17 7.28
N GLY A 43 -6.12 -16.00 6.51
CA GLY A 43 -6.78 -15.58 5.29
C GLY A 43 -7.72 -14.41 5.59
N GLY A 44 -7.44 -13.25 5.03
CA GLY A 44 -8.13 -12.01 5.39
C GLY A 44 -7.60 -10.80 4.62
N VAL A 45 -8.25 -9.66 4.84
CA VAL A 45 -7.80 -8.36 4.32
C VAL A 45 -6.76 -7.80 5.28
N HIS A 46 -5.61 -7.44 4.75
CA HIS A 46 -4.47 -6.88 5.47
C HIS A 46 -4.13 -5.50 4.93
N ASP A 47 -3.69 -4.62 5.82
CA ASP A 47 -3.30 -3.26 5.47
C ASP A 47 -1.78 -3.09 5.63
N LEU A 48 -1.11 -2.60 4.59
CA LEU A 48 0.29 -2.23 4.60
C LEU A 48 0.42 -0.72 4.44
N ARG A 49 1.07 -0.07 5.41
CA ARG A 49 1.32 1.38 5.40
C ARG A 49 2.76 1.66 4.97
N ILE A 50 2.91 2.47 3.93
CA ILE A 50 4.21 2.87 3.39
C ILE A 50 4.16 4.36 3.11
N ASP A 51 4.95 5.13 3.85
CA ASP A 51 4.90 6.60 3.81
C ASP A 51 3.45 7.09 4.00
N ASP A 52 2.96 7.88 3.05
CA ASP A 52 1.61 8.44 2.99
C ASP A 52 0.62 7.51 2.25
N CYS A 53 1.00 6.28 1.92
CA CYS A 53 0.16 5.33 1.20
C CYS A 53 -0.30 4.18 2.10
N VAL A 54 -1.57 3.80 1.96
CA VAL A 54 -2.15 2.60 2.55
C VAL A 54 -2.51 1.64 1.43
N VAL A 55 -1.96 0.43 1.47
CA VAL A 55 -2.26 -0.66 0.54
C VAL A 55 -3.07 -1.71 1.27
N ARG A 56 -4.22 -2.07 0.72
CA ARG A 56 -5.01 -3.20 1.22
C ARG A 56 -4.80 -4.39 0.31
N PHE A 57 -4.50 -5.53 0.91
CA PHE A 57 -4.21 -6.76 0.19
C PHE A 57 -4.83 -7.99 0.85
N VAL A 58 -5.00 -9.06 0.07
CA VAL A 58 -5.48 -10.36 0.53
C VAL A 58 -4.43 -11.40 0.16
N VAL A 59 -4.19 -12.35 1.06
CA VAL A 59 -3.31 -13.49 0.81
C VAL A 59 -4.14 -14.73 0.54
N ASP A 60 -4.01 -15.27 -0.66
CA ASP A 60 -4.52 -16.59 -1.02
C ASP A 60 -3.38 -17.61 -0.95
N HIS A 61 -3.35 -18.36 0.15
CA HIS A 61 -2.37 -19.44 0.37
C HIS A 61 -2.54 -20.62 -0.58
N ALA A 62 -3.76 -20.90 -1.05
CA ALA A 62 -4.02 -22.00 -1.97
C ALA A 62 -3.45 -21.71 -3.36
N ARG A 63 -3.60 -20.46 -3.83
CA ARG A 63 -3.08 -19.99 -5.12
C ARG A 63 -1.68 -19.41 -5.05
N ARG A 64 -1.12 -19.26 -3.83
CA ARG A 64 0.13 -18.54 -3.55
C ARG A 64 0.11 -17.14 -4.17
N MET A 65 -0.99 -16.43 -3.95
CA MET A 65 -1.24 -15.10 -4.51
C MET A 65 -1.35 -14.06 -3.40
N LEU A 66 -0.73 -12.91 -3.60
CA LEU A 66 -0.97 -11.68 -2.89
C LEU A 66 -1.74 -10.75 -3.82
N GLU A 67 -3.01 -10.50 -3.48
CA GLU A 67 -3.88 -9.64 -4.27
C GLU A 67 -3.95 -8.25 -3.64
N VAL A 68 -3.41 -7.25 -4.32
CA VAL A 68 -3.60 -5.83 -3.96
C VAL A 68 -4.99 -5.41 -4.44
N ILE A 69 -5.91 -5.25 -3.49
CA ILE A 69 -7.31 -4.90 -3.75
C ILE A 69 -7.54 -3.39 -3.72
N HIS A 70 -6.71 -2.64 -3.01
CA HIS A 70 -6.88 -1.19 -2.88
C HIS A 70 -5.56 -0.49 -2.57
N VAL A 71 -5.42 0.74 -3.06
CA VAL A 71 -4.32 1.65 -2.73
C VAL A 71 -4.92 3.02 -2.48
N GLU A 72 -4.56 3.65 -1.37
CA GLU A 72 -5.03 4.98 -0.99
C GLU A 72 -3.81 5.84 -0.62
N GLN A 73 -3.75 7.07 -1.14
CA GLN A 73 -2.89 8.10 -0.56
C GLN A 73 -3.65 8.78 0.56
N ARG A 74 -3.14 8.69 1.77
CA ARG A 74 -3.50 9.62 2.82
C ARG A 74 -2.73 10.89 2.58
N GLU A 75 -3.41 12.02 2.44
CA GLU A 75 -2.70 13.29 2.55
C GLU A 75 -1.94 13.30 3.89
N PRO A 76 -0.64 13.65 3.90
CA PRO A 76 0.02 13.96 5.16
C PRO A 76 -0.85 15.04 5.79
N LEU A 77 -1.35 14.81 7.00
CA LEU A 77 -2.11 15.79 7.76
C LEU A 77 -1.39 17.12 7.61
N ALA A 78 -1.96 18.02 6.79
CA ALA A 78 -1.46 19.36 6.65
C ALA A 78 -1.61 19.96 8.04
N ASP A 79 -0.51 20.02 8.79
CA ASP A 79 -0.46 20.67 10.08
C ASP A 79 -0.99 22.10 9.85
N PRO A 80 -2.16 22.50 10.39
CA PRO A 80 -2.70 23.83 10.19
C PRO A 80 -1.94 24.80 11.11
N MET A 81 -0.61 24.87 10.96
CA MET A 81 0.28 25.69 11.76
C MET A 81 0.88 26.86 10.96
N TYR A 82 0.21 27.30 9.90
CA TYR A 82 0.49 28.58 9.27
C TYR A 82 -0.82 29.29 8.95
N GLY A 83 -1.33 30.08 9.91
CA GLY A 83 -2.55 30.84 9.66
C GLY A 83 -3.12 31.70 10.79
N LEU A 84 -2.36 32.06 11.83
CA LEU A 84 -2.81 33.09 12.78
C LEU A 84 -1.67 34.04 13.10
N GLY A 85 -1.71 35.22 12.47
CA GLY A 85 -0.81 36.31 12.80
C GLY A 85 -0.72 37.39 11.74
N SER A 86 -1.84 37.82 11.14
CA SER A 86 -1.86 39.10 10.41
C SER A 86 -2.54 40.16 11.28
N SER A 87 -1.66 40.99 11.84
CA SER A 87 -1.75 42.30 12.48
C SER A 87 -3.12 42.94 12.75
N ARG A 88 -3.28 43.38 14.00
CA ARG A 88 -4.02 44.60 14.35
C ARG A 88 -3.12 45.82 14.12
#